data_AF-A0A2H6AM04-F1
#
_entry.id   AF-A0A2H6AM04-F1
#
_cell.length_a   1.000
_cell.length_b   1.000
_cell.length_c   1.000
_cell.angle_alpha   90.00
_cell.angle_beta   90.00
_cell.angle_gamma   90.00
#
_symmetry.space_group_name_H-M   'P 1'
#
loop_
_entity.id
_entity.type
_entity.pdbx_description
1 polymer ?
#
loop_
_entity_poly.entity_id
_entity_poly.type
_entity_poly.pdbx_seq_one_letter_code
_entity_poly.pdbx_strand_id
1 'polypeptide(L)' 'MRKFSSCYIYAFNRLLEGHTRENLKKQLKKVFNLNSRYCGDAVLKAQSLISACKERGKNPKKVVFGGRPRSYGICKT' A
#
# COMPACT_ATOMS: atom_id res chain seq x y z
N MET A 1 -11.88 -9.54 -0.03
CA MET A 1 -11.80 -8.44 -1.03
C MET A 1 -10.41 -8.38 -1.67
N ARG A 2 -10.22 -8.90 -2.89
CA ARG A 2 -8.91 -8.91 -3.59
C ARG A 2 -8.38 -7.51 -3.94
N LYS A 3 -9.27 -6.56 -4.21
CA LYS A 3 -8.92 -5.16 -4.55
C LYS A 3 -8.32 -4.39 -3.37
N PHE A 4 -8.77 -4.67 -2.14
CA PHE A 4 -8.27 -3.99 -0.94
C PHE A 4 -6.81 -4.37 -0.64
N SER A 5 -6.45 -5.65 -0.72
CA SER A 5 -5.06 -6.10 -0.54
C SER A 5 -4.12 -5.47 -1.57
N SER A 6 -4.56 -5.36 -2.82
CA SER A 6 -3.78 -4.73 -3.89
C SER A 6 -3.60 -3.22 -3.67
N CYS A 7 -4.68 -2.53 -3.26
CA CYS A 7 -4.68 -1.12 -2.88
C CYS A 7 -3.73 -0.85 -1.69
N TYR A 8 -3.81 -1.68 -0.66
CA TYR A 8 -2.95 -1.63 0.53
C TYR A 8 -1.47 -1.78 0.16
N ILE A 9 -1.12 -2.76 -0.69
CA ILE A 9 0.27 -2.99 -1.09
C ILE A 9 0.79 -1.87 -2.00
N TYR A 10 -0.06 -1.33 -2.88
CA TYR A 10 0.28 -0.14 -3.67
C TYR A 10 0.57 1.07 -2.76
N ALA A 11 -0.31 1.34 -1.79
CA ALA A 11 -0.16 2.42 -0.83
C ALA A 11 1.13 2.27 0.00
N PHE A 12 1.43 1.05 0.46
CA PHE A 12 2.63 0.75 1.24
C PHE A 12 3.91 1.04 0.46
N ASN A 13 4.00 0.63 -0.80
CA ASN A 13 5.17 0.91 -1.65
C ASN A 13 5.37 2.42 -1.83
N ARG A 14 4.28 3.15 -2.13
CA ARG A 14 4.34 4.60 -2.34
C ARG A 14 4.70 5.38 -1.08
N LEU A 15 4.27 4.91 0.09
CA LEU A 15 4.68 5.49 1.38
C LEU A 15 6.17 5.28 1.65
N LEU A 16 6.75 4.13 1.25
CA LEU A 16 8.19 3.91 1.35
C LEU A 16 8.99 4.78 0.36
N GLU A 17 8.41 5.11 -0.79
CA GLU A 17 8.98 6.06 -1.76
C GLU A 17 8.86 7.53 -1.30
N GLY A 18 8.21 7.81 -0.16
CA GLY A 18 8.09 9.16 0.40
C GLY A 18 6.91 9.98 -0.15
N HIS A 19 5.94 9.36 -0.82
CA HIS A 19 4.78 10.10 -1.34
C HIS A 19 3.85 10.61 -0.24
N THR A 20 3.32 11.82 -0.44
CA THR A 20 2.35 12.47 0.44
C THR A 20 0.98 11.77 0.38
N ARG A 21 0.29 11.75 1.53
CA ARG A 21 -1.02 11.08 1.73
C ARG A 21 -2.09 11.55 0.73
N GLU A 22 -2.08 12.83 0.39
CA GLU A 22 -3.04 13.44 -0.54
C GLU A 22 -2.87 12.93 -1.97
N ASN A 23 -1.62 12.79 -2.40
CA ASN A 23 -1.31 12.27 -3.73
C ASN A 23 -1.67 10.77 -3.81
N LEU A 24 -1.40 10.01 -2.74
CA LEU A 24 -1.84 8.62 -2.63
C LEU A 24 -3.35 8.47 -2.78
N LYS A 25 -4.15 9.27 -2.08
CA LYS A 25 -5.61 9.19 -2.17
C LYS A 25 -6.11 9.43 -3.60
N LYS A 26 -5.56 10.43 -4.29
CA LYS A 26 -5.89 10.72 -5.70
C LYS A 26 -5.48 9.57 -6.63
N GLN A 27 -4.28 9.03 -6.47
CA GLN A 27 -3.81 7.91 -7.29
C GLN A 27 -4.60 6.62 -7.03
N LEU A 28 -4.86 6.26 -5.78
CA LEU A 28 -5.61 5.06 -5.42
C LEU A 28 -7.05 5.13 -5.96
N LYS A 29 -7.68 6.30 -5.88
CA LYS A 29 -9.01 6.51 -6.45
C LYS A 29 -8.99 6.35 -7.98
N LYS A 30 -7.97 6.86 -8.68
CA LYS A 30 -7.84 6.70 -10.14
C LYS A 30 -7.54 5.25 -10.57
N VAL A 31 -6.61 4.58 -9.90
CA VAL A 31 -6.12 3.25 -10.30
C VAL A 31 -7.12 2.14 -9.96
N PHE A 32 -7.73 2.19 -8.78
CA PHE A 32 -8.60 1.11 -8.30
C PHE A 32 -10.09 1.43 -8.45
N ASN A 33 -10.45 2.67 -8.79
CA ASN A 33 -11.82 3.18 -8.86
C ASN A 33 -12.65 2.81 -7.60
N LEU A 34 -11.99 2.82 -6.43
CA LEU A 34 -12.55 2.44 -5.13
C LEU A 34 -13.11 3.66 -4.40
N ASN A 35 -14.06 3.42 -3.49
CA ASN A 35 -14.58 4.45 -2.60
C ASN A 35 -13.45 5.04 -1.73
N SER A 36 -13.50 6.36 -1.52
CA SER A 36 -12.50 7.12 -0.76
C SER A 36 -12.27 6.58 0.65
N ARG A 37 -13.31 6.01 1.27
CA ARG A 37 -13.25 5.36 2.59
C ARG A 37 -12.19 4.24 2.61
N TYR A 38 -12.33 3.26 1.71
CA TYR A 38 -11.42 2.13 1.62
C TYR A 38 -9.98 2.55 1.25
N CYS A 39 -9.82 3.58 0.42
CA CYS A 39 -8.51 4.14 0.14
C CYS A 39 -7.88 4.75 1.40
N GLY A 40 -8.67 5.44 2.22
CA GLY A 40 -8.24 5.96 3.52
C GLY A 40 -7.80 4.85 4.49
N ASP A 41 -8.63 3.82 4.65
CA ASP A 41 -8.32 2.66 5.51
C ASP A 41 -7.05 1.92 5.07
N ALA A 42 -6.85 1.76 3.75
CA ALA A 42 -5.65 1.14 3.21
C ALA A 42 -4.38 1.95 3.53
N VAL A 43 -4.44 3.28 3.43
CA VAL A 43 -3.32 4.17 3.78
C VAL A 43 -3.03 4.14 5.28
N LEU A 44 -4.08 4.18 6.11
CA LEU A 44 -3.94 4.12 7.57
C LEU A 44 -3.27 2.80 8.00
N LYS A 45 -3.74 1.68 7.44
CA LYS A 45 -3.19 0.36 7.70
C LYS A 45 -1.73 0.26 7.24
N ALA A 46 -1.39 0.84 6.09
CA ALA A 46 -0.02 0.86 5.58
C ALA A 46 0.92 1.66 6.47
N GLN A 47 0.50 2.82 6.96
CA GLN A 47 1.30 3.62 7.90
C GLN A 47 1.53 2.89 9.22
N SER A 48 0.48 2.30 9.81
CA SER A 48 0.60 1.53 11.04
C SER A 48 1.60 0.37 10.91
N LEU A 49 1.58 -0.34 9.78
CA LEU A 49 2.54 -1.40 9.49
C LEU A 49 3.97 -0.88 9.30
N ILE A 50 4.16 0.26 8.64
CA ILE A 50 5.49 0.89 8.51
C ILE A 50 6.04 1.28 9.88
N SER A 51 5.23 1.91 10.74
CA SER A 51 5.62 2.29 12.10
C SER A 51 6.00 1.07 12.93
N ALA A 52 5.14 0.03 12.98
CA ALA A 52 5.41 -1.20 13.71
C ALA A 52 6.66 -1.92 13.17
N CYS A 53 6.93 -1.82 11.88
CA CYS A 53 8.13 -2.40 11.27
C CYS A 53 9.40 -1.63 11.65
N LYS A 54 9.32 -0.30 11.71
CA LYS A 54 10.39 0.57 12.17
C LYS A 54 10.73 0.31 13.64
N GLU A 55 9.73 0.17 14.50
CA GLU A 55 9.90 -0.14 15.92
C GLU A 55 10.56 -1.51 16.14
N ARG A 56 10.21 -2.51 15.31
CA ARG A 56 10.80 -3.86 15.38
C ARG A 56 12.15 -4.01 14.69
N GLY A 57 12.67 -2.97 14.02
CA GLY A 57 13.90 -3.04 13.23
C GLY A 57 13.85 -4.07 12.08
N LYS A 58 12.64 -4.44 11.62
CA LYS A 58 12.46 -5.45 10.55
C LYS A 58 12.41 -4.77 9.19
N ASN A 59 12.78 -5.48 8.13
CA ASN A 59 12.65 -4.94 6.77
C ASN A 59 11.17 -4.87 6.34
N PRO A 60 10.61 -3.68 6.03
CA PRO A 60 9.19 -3.50 5.71
C PRO A 60 8.76 -4.30 4.48
N LYS A 61 9.64 -4.46 3.50
CA LYS A 61 9.40 -5.29 2.32
C LYS A 61 9.27 -6.77 2.66
N LYS A 62 10.01 -7.30 3.64
CA LYS A 62 9.93 -8.72 4.02
C LYS A 62 8.62 -9.03 4.75
N VAL A 63 8.11 -8.08 5.53
CA VAL A 63 6.85 -8.23 6.29
C VAL A 63 5.64 -8.27 5.36
N VAL A 64 5.60 -7.44 4.31
CA VAL A 64 4.45 -7.38 3.41
C VAL A 64 4.50 -8.42 2.29
N PHE A 65 5.68 -8.70 1.74
CA PHE A 65 5.83 -9.60 0.59
C PHE A 65 6.24 -11.03 0.97
N GLY A 66 6.56 -11.30 2.24
CA GLY A 66 6.90 -12.65 2.72
C GLY A 66 8.07 -13.32 1.99
N GLY A 67 8.94 -12.54 1.33
CA GLY A 67 10.04 -13.05 0.52
C GLY A 67 9.68 -13.44 -0.92
N ARG A 68 8.44 -13.27 -1.38
CA ARG A 68 8.09 -13.49 -2.79
C ARG A 68 8.46 -12.26 -3.64
N PRO A 69 9.18 -12.43 -4.76
CA PRO A 69 9.39 -11.35 -5.71
C PRO A 69 8.05 -10.89 -6.28
N ARG A 70 8.02 -9.62 -6.70
CA ARG A 70 6.83 -8.86 -7.07
C ARG A 70 6.09 -9.48 -8.28
N SER A 71 5.21 -10.45 -8.05
CA SER A 71 4.18 -10.80 -9.04
C SER A 71 2.98 -9.88 -8.84
N TYR A 72 3.19 -8.60 -9.10
CA TYR A 72 2.08 -7.75 -9.48
C TYR A 72 1.99 -7.83 -10.99
N GLY A 73 1.11 -8.71 -11.47
CA GLY A 73 0.33 -8.40 -12.65
C GLY A 73 -0.36 -7.07 -12.39
N ILE A 74 0.37 -5.99 -12.66
CA ILE A 74 -0.22 -4.72 -13.03
C ILE A 74 -1.17 -5.09 -14.16
N CYS A 75 -2.48 -5.01 -13.92
CA CYS A 75 -3.40 -4.85 -15.02
C CYS A 75 -2.93 -3.59 -15.75
N LYS A 76 -2.10 -3.78 -16.79
CA LYS A 76 -1.98 -2.85 -17.90
C LYS A 76 -3.35 -2.91 -18.56
N THR A 77 -4.19 -1.95 -18.24
CA THR A 77 -5.33 -1.57 -19.07
C THR A 77 -5.57 -0.10 -18.82
#